data_AF-A0A7C9U4P3-F1
#
_entry.id   AF-A0A7C9U4P3-F1
#
_cell.length_a   1.000
_cell.length_b   1.000
_cell.length_c   1.000
_cell.angle_alpha   90.00
_cell.angle_beta   90.00
_cell.angle_gamma   90.00
#
_symmetry.space_group_name_H-M   'P 1'
#
loop_
_entity.id
_entity.type
_entity.pdbx_description
1 polymer ?
#
loop_
_entity_poly.entity_id
_entity_poly.type
_entity_poly.pdbx_seq_one_letter_code
_entity_poly.pdbx_strand_id
1 'polypeptide(L)'
;MSSIEKISDDLLEAFSLLEKAARIIERSAKILSSKNLESEQPWVPLAQAVEETGMSVRQMQETIRNKYWKHGKQYINTSQGIRPYYKVNPSEVQIWLQTSPEKRPPAKNKRARRS
;
A
#
# COMPACT_ATOMS: atom_id res chain seq x y z
N MET A 1 -57.22 -20.76 -2.76
CA MET A 1 -55.99 -20.21 -2.15
C MET A 1 -56.33 -18.88 -1.53
N SER A 2 -56.21 -18.80 -0.21
CA SER A 2 -56.62 -17.65 0.59
C SER A 2 -55.54 -16.56 0.51
N SER A 3 -55.93 -15.28 0.46
CA SER A 3 -54.99 -14.13 0.43
C SER A 3 -54.00 -14.10 1.60
N ILE A 4 -54.29 -14.84 2.68
CA ILE A 4 -53.43 -14.96 3.86
C ILE A 4 -52.21 -15.85 3.59
N GLU A 5 -52.34 -16.90 2.77
CA GLU A 5 -51.23 -17.79 2.40
C GLU A 5 -50.23 -17.09 1.47
N LYS A 6 -50.72 -16.17 0.61
CA LYS A 6 -49.85 -15.37 -0.26
C LYS A 6 -48.98 -14.37 0.52
N ILE A 7 -49.55 -13.72 1.54
CA ILE A 7 -48.82 -12.74 2.36
C ILE A 7 -47.67 -13.42 3.14
N SER A 8 -47.87 -14.66 3.61
CA SER A 8 -46.82 -15.39 4.32
C SER A 8 -45.66 -15.80 3.41
N ASP A 9 -45.97 -16.20 2.17
CA ASP A 9 -44.95 -16.60 1.19
C ASP A 9 -44.13 -15.38 0.71
N ASP A 10 -44.80 -14.26 0.44
CA ASP A 10 -44.15 -12.99 0.06
C ASP A 10 -43.23 -12.46 1.18
N LEU A 11 -43.65 -12.62 2.45
CA LEU A 11 -42.83 -12.26 3.62
C LEU A 11 -41.61 -13.16 3.76
N LEU A 12 -41.77 -14.47 3.57
CA LEU A 12 -40.66 -15.44 3.58
C LEU A 12 -39.63 -15.15 2.48
N GLU A 13 -40.10 -14.78 1.28
CA GLU A 13 -39.23 -14.39 0.18
C GLU A 13 -38.49 -13.08 0.47
N ALA A 14 -39.18 -12.08 1.04
CA ALA A 14 -38.57 -10.81 1.45
C ALA A 14 -37.48 -11.00 2.52
N PHE A 15 -37.69 -11.87 3.51
CA PHE A 15 -36.66 -12.19 4.52
C PHE A 15 -35.46 -12.91 3.91
N SER A 16 -35.69 -13.83 2.96
CA SER A 16 -34.59 -14.49 2.24
C SER A 16 -33.74 -13.51 1.42
N LEU A 17 -34.39 -12.52 0.78
CA LEU A 17 -33.70 -11.47 0.03
C LEU A 17 -32.90 -10.55 0.95
N LEU A 18 -33.46 -10.18 2.11
CA LEU A 18 -32.76 -9.39 3.14
C LEU A 18 -31.53 -10.14 3.68
N GLU A 19 -31.65 -11.43 3.96
CA GLU A 19 -30.53 -12.23 4.46
C GLU A 19 -29.41 -12.36 3.41
N LYS A 20 -29.77 -12.55 2.14
CA LYS A 20 -28.82 -12.55 1.01
C LYS A 20 -28.13 -11.19 0.87
N ALA A 21 -28.87 -10.09 0.96
CA ALA A 21 -28.33 -8.74 0.90
C ALA A 21 -27.36 -8.48 2.06
N ALA A 22 -27.71 -8.88 3.28
CA ALA A 22 -26.84 -8.77 4.45
C ALA A 22 -25.52 -9.53 4.28
N ARG A 23 -25.56 -10.78 3.77
CA ARG A 23 -24.34 -11.55 3.47
C ARG A 23 -23.46 -10.91 2.39
N ILE A 24 -24.07 -10.29 1.38
CA ILE A 24 -23.34 -9.55 0.33
C ILE A 24 -22.68 -8.30 0.92
N ILE A 25 -23.37 -7.58 1.80
CA ILE A 25 -22.84 -6.41 2.51
C ILE A 25 -21.69 -6.83 3.42
N GLU A 26 -21.81 -7.91 4.20
CA GLU A 26 -20.72 -8.43 5.04
C GLU A 26 -19.50 -8.83 4.20
N ARG A 27 -19.70 -9.55 3.09
CA ARG A 27 -18.59 -9.90 2.18
C ARG A 27 -17.93 -8.66 1.59
N SER A 28 -18.72 -7.68 1.17
CA SER A 28 -18.22 -6.40 0.64
C SER A 28 -17.45 -5.62 1.70
N ALA A 29 -17.97 -5.54 2.93
CA ALA A 29 -17.33 -4.90 4.07
C ALA A 29 -16.01 -5.59 4.44
N LYS A 30 -15.96 -6.93 4.41
CA LYS A 30 -14.74 -7.70 4.64
C LYS A 30 -13.69 -7.43 3.55
N ILE A 31 -14.10 -7.35 2.29
CA ILE A 31 -13.21 -6.99 1.16
C ILE A 31 -12.68 -5.56 1.31
N LEU A 32 -13.53 -4.61 1.70
CA LEU A 32 -13.14 -3.21 1.95
C LEU A 32 -12.22 -3.09 3.17
N SER A 33 -12.50 -3.85 4.24
CA SER A 33 -11.65 -3.90 5.44
C SER A 33 -10.28 -4.50 5.14
N SER A 34 -10.20 -5.56 4.32
CA SER A 34 -8.91 -6.11 3.88
C SER A 34 -8.15 -5.14 2.97
N LYS A 35 -8.85 -4.37 2.13
CA LYS A 35 -8.21 -3.32 1.31
C LYS A 35 -7.74 -2.12 2.14
N ASN A 36 -8.42 -1.80 3.25
CA ASN A 36 -8.00 -0.73 4.16
C ASN A 36 -6.81 -1.13 5.05
N LEU A 37 -6.68 -2.41 5.45
CA LEU A 37 -5.49 -2.86 6.19
C LEU A 37 -4.20 -2.91 5.33
N GLU A 38 -4.30 -3.09 4.02
CA GLU A 38 -3.15 -3.05 3.10
C GLU A 38 -2.76 -1.63 2.65
N SER A 39 -3.60 -0.62 2.90
CA SER A 39 -3.41 0.74 2.35
C SER A 39 -2.93 1.79 3.37
N GLU A 40 -2.78 1.44 4.64
CA GLU A 40 -2.08 2.29 5.61
C GLU A 40 -0.58 1.96 5.69
N GLN A 41 0.11 1.82 4.56
CA GLN A 41 1.57 1.88 4.61
C GLN A 41 1.97 3.36 4.74
N PRO A 42 2.49 3.82 5.90
CA PRO A 42 2.65 5.24 6.15
C PRO A 42 3.81 5.76 5.29
N TRP A 43 3.47 6.53 4.26
CA TRP A 43 4.44 7.32 3.52
C TRP A 43 4.85 8.50 4.40
N VAL A 44 5.97 8.38 5.09
CA VAL A 44 6.48 9.41 6.00
C VAL A 44 7.58 10.25 5.34
N PRO A 45 7.74 11.54 5.71
CA PRO A 45 8.88 12.33 5.28
C PRO A 45 10.22 11.71 5.69
N LEU A 46 11.28 11.99 4.92
CA LEU A 46 12.62 11.44 5.19
C LEU A 46 13.11 11.70 6.62
N ALA A 47 12.79 12.86 7.20
CA ALA A 47 13.22 13.22 8.56
C ALA A 47 12.60 12.30 9.63
N GLN A 48 11.33 11.95 9.46
CA GLN A 48 10.61 11.05 10.38
C GLN A 48 11.06 9.60 10.20
N ALA A 49 11.35 9.19 8.96
CA ALA A 49 11.84 7.84 8.67
C ALA A 49 13.22 7.52 9.29
N VAL A 50 13.99 8.52 9.71
CA VAL A 50 15.31 8.32 10.32
C VAL A 50 15.19 7.46 11.57
N GLU A 51 14.20 7.77 12.42
CA GLU A 51 13.98 7.06 13.69
C GLU A 51 13.57 5.61 13.45
N GLU A 52 12.74 5.35 12.43
CA GLU A 52 12.21 4.02 12.15
C GLU A 52 13.18 3.12 11.37
N THR A 53 14.02 3.70 10.51
CA THR A 53 14.92 2.93 9.62
C THR A 53 16.37 2.91 10.08
N GLY A 54 16.75 3.81 10.99
CA GLY A 54 18.15 4.02 11.40
C GLY A 54 19.05 4.64 10.31
N MET A 55 18.51 5.00 9.15
CA MET A 55 19.26 5.65 8.08
C MET A 55 19.19 7.17 8.21
N SER A 56 20.29 7.86 7.93
CA SER A 56 20.27 9.33 7.84
C SER A 56 19.53 9.80 6.58
N VAL A 57 18.93 11.00 6.64
CA VAL A 57 18.28 11.65 5.47
C VAL A 57 19.22 11.69 4.26
N ARG A 58 20.51 11.98 4.48
CA ARG A 58 21.52 12.02 3.42
C ARG A 58 21.68 10.66 2.74
N GLN A 59 21.80 9.59 3.52
CA GLN A 59 21.90 8.22 2.99
C GLN A 59 20.64 7.85 2.20
N MET A 60 19.45 8.18 2.71
CA MET A 60 18.20 7.92 1.98
C MET A 60 18.16 8.64 0.63
N GLN A 61 18.50 9.93 0.62
CA GLN A 61 18.55 10.72 -0.62
C GLN A 61 19.56 10.18 -1.63
N GLU A 62 20.73 9.76 -1.17
CA GLU A 62 21.75 9.14 -2.01
C GLU A 62 21.28 7.78 -2.55
N THR A 63 20.58 6.99 -1.73
CA THR A 63 20.02 5.69 -2.11
C THR A 63 18.94 5.83 -3.18
N ILE A 64 18.09 6.87 -3.05
CA ILE A 64 17.10 7.27 -4.07
C ILE A 64 17.81 7.73 -5.35
N ARG A 65 18.80 8.63 -5.24
CA ARG A 65 19.55 9.19 -6.38
C ARG A 65 20.26 8.11 -7.19
N ASN A 66 20.86 7.15 -6.49
CA ASN A 66 21.57 6.01 -7.08
C ASN A 66 20.62 4.90 -7.58
N LYS A 67 19.29 5.09 -7.43
CA LYS A 67 18.24 4.19 -7.90
C LYS A 67 18.26 2.79 -7.27
N TYR A 68 18.78 2.67 -6.05
CA TYR A 68 18.69 1.43 -5.28
C TYR A 68 17.27 1.17 -4.79
N TRP A 69 16.51 2.24 -4.55
CA TRP A 69 15.11 2.16 -4.16
C TRP A 69 14.19 2.30 -5.38
N LYS A 70 13.04 1.63 -5.33
CA LYS A 70 12.03 1.66 -6.39
C LYS A 70 10.93 2.66 -6.03
N HIS A 71 10.61 3.54 -6.98
CA HIS A 71 9.52 4.50 -6.85
C HIS A 71 8.18 3.78 -6.70
N GLY A 72 7.33 4.23 -5.77
CA GLY A 72 6.06 3.59 -5.42
C GLY A 72 6.18 2.35 -4.52
N LYS A 73 7.41 1.92 -4.18
CA LYS A 73 7.65 0.83 -3.22
C LYS A 73 8.36 1.32 -1.96
N GLN A 74 9.61 1.76 -2.08
CA GLN A 74 10.36 2.30 -0.93
C GLN A 74 10.21 3.82 -0.80
N TYR A 75 10.01 4.54 -1.90
CA TYR A 75 9.86 5.99 -1.87
C TYR A 75 8.86 6.50 -2.92
N ILE A 76 8.32 7.68 -2.67
CA ILE A 76 7.54 8.48 -3.63
C ILE A 76 8.09 9.90 -3.67
N ASN A 77 8.01 10.55 -4.83
CA ASN A 77 8.25 11.98 -4.95
C ASN A 77 6.91 12.72 -4.93
N THR A 78 6.71 13.59 -3.95
CA THR A 78 5.49 14.39 -3.78
C THR A 78 5.68 15.86 -4.13
N SER A 79 6.86 16.23 -4.64
CA SER A 79 7.08 17.59 -5.16
C SER A 79 6.21 17.87 -6.39
N GLN A 80 5.69 19.10 -6.44
CA GLN A 80 4.96 19.67 -7.58
C GLN A 80 5.84 20.67 -8.38
N GLY A 81 7.18 20.69 -8.17
CA GLY A 81 8.05 21.73 -8.73
C GLY A 81 9.56 21.42 -8.66
N ILE A 82 10.38 22.48 -8.65
CA ILE A 82 11.85 22.46 -8.89
C ILE A 82 12.64 21.64 -7.84
N ARG A 83 12.18 21.56 -6.59
CA ARG A 83 12.90 20.86 -5.50
C ARG A 83 12.20 19.56 -5.12
N PRO A 84 12.85 18.39 -5.25
CA PRO A 84 12.22 17.11 -4.96
C PRO A 84 11.94 16.97 -3.47
N TYR A 85 10.72 16.53 -3.14
CA TYR A 85 10.29 16.25 -1.77
C TYR A 85 9.87 14.79 -1.70
N TYR A 86 10.71 13.98 -1.06
CA TYR A 86 10.54 12.54 -0.98
C TYR A 86 9.83 12.14 0.30
N LYS A 87 8.91 11.18 0.17
CA LYS A 87 8.39 10.39 1.29
C LYS A 87 8.83 8.95 1.10
N VAL A 88 9.00 8.23 2.18
CA VAL A 88 9.45 6.83 2.20
C VAL A 88 8.48 5.97 2.98
N ASN A 89 8.52 4.69 2.68
CA ASN A 89 7.79 3.67 3.38
C ASN A 89 8.78 2.93 4.30
N PRO A 90 8.75 3.18 5.62
CA PRO A 90 9.75 2.65 6.54
C PRO A 90 9.79 1.12 6.56
N SER A 91 8.63 0.46 6.49
CA SER A 91 8.53 -1.00 6.47
C SER A 91 9.24 -1.60 5.24
N GLU A 92 8.98 -1.05 4.06
CA GLU A 92 9.64 -1.49 2.82
C GLU A 92 11.14 -1.20 2.80
N VAL A 93 11.56 -0.11 3.46
CA VAL A 93 12.98 0.21 3.64
C VAL A 93 13.65 -0.80 4.59
N GLN A 94 13.00 -1.17 5.70
CA GLN A 94 13.52 -2.20 6.61
C GLN A 94 13.66 -3.56 5.90
N ILE A 95 12.66 -3.98 5.12
CA ILE A 95 12.74 -5.20 4.30
C ILE A 95 13.94 -5.14 3.34
N TRP A 96 14.16 -3.99 2.70
CA TRP A 96 15.33 -3.79 1.83
C TRP A 96 16.66 -3.85 2.59
N LEU A 97 16.72 -3.29 3.80
CA LEU A 97 17.90 -3.35 4.67
C LEU A 97 18.20 -4.78 5.15
N GLN A 98 17.18 -5.59 5.41
CA GLN A 98 17.31 -7.01 5.76
C GLN A 98 17.69 -7.89 4.56
N THR A 99 17.40 -7.44 3.33
CA THR A 99 17.78 -8.16 2.12
C THR A 99 19.31 -8.12 1.94
N SER A 100 19.93 -9.28 1.69
CA SER A 100 21.36 -9.42 1.46
C SER A 100 21.85 -8.48 0.35
N PRO A 101 23.03 -7.83 0.48
CA PRO A 101 23.52 -6.84 -0.48
C PRO A 101 23.54 -7.33 -1.94
N GLU A 102 23.86 -8.61 -2.15
CA GLU A 102 23.93 -9.26 -3.47
C GLU A 102 22.56 -9.39 -4.16
N LYS A 103 21.47 -9.43 -3.38
CA LYS A 103 20.09 -9.51 -3.88
C LYS A 103 19.42 -8.14 -4.00
N ARG A 104 20.09 -7.07 -3.56
CA ARG A 104 19.57 -5.71 -3.70
C ARG A 104 19.65 -5.31 -5.18
N PRO A 105 18.61 -4.63 -5.71
CA PRO A 105 18.63 -4.21 -7.10
C PRO A 105 19.88 -3.34 -7.35
N PRO A 106 20.67 -3.65 -8.41
CA PRO A 106 21.93 -2.95 -8.67
C PRO A 106 21.65 -1.47 -8.95
N ALA A 107 22.52 -0.59 -8.45
CA ALA A 107 22.48 0.82 -8.85
C ALA A 107 22.64 0.90 -10.36
N LYS A 108 21.64 1.48 -11.03
CA LYS A 108 21.72 1.79 -12.46
C LYS A 108 22.61 3.02 -12.66
N ASN A 109 23.90 2.90 -12.34
CA ASN A 109 24.89 3.89 -12.72
C ASN A 109 25.16 3.71 -14.21
N LYS A 110 24.49 4.53 -15.05
CA LYS A 110 24.86 4.74 -16.45
C LYS A 110 26.19 5.52 -16.53
N ARG A 111 27.30 4.94 -16.08
CA ARG A 111 28.67 5.40 -16.39
C ARG A 111 29.64 4.23 -16.33
N ALA A 112 29.53 3.33 -17.30
CA ALA A 112 30.64 2.47 -17.69
C ALA A 112 30.46 2.14 -19.18
N ARG A 113 31.09 2.95 -20.04
CA ARG A 113 31.61 2.63 -21.38
C ARG A 113 31.96 3.94 -22.11
N ARG A 114 33.05 4.55 -21.67
CA ARG A 114 33.98 5.32 -22.51
C ARG A 114 35.36 4.83 -22.12
N SER A 115 35.79 3.78 -22.80
CA SER A 115 37.16 3.26 -22.87
C SER A 115 37.21 2.37 -24.10
#